data_AF-A0A4R2EX85-F1
#
_entry.id   AF-A0A4R2EX85-F1
#
_cell.length_a   1.000
_cell.length_b   1.000
_cell.length_c   1.000
_cell.angle_alpha   90.00
_cell.angle_beta   90.00
_cell.angle_gamma   90.00
#
_symmetry.space_group_name_H-M   'P 1'
#
loop_
_entity.id
_entity.type
_entity.pdbx_description
1 polymer ?
#
loop_
_entity_poly.entity_id
_entity_poly.type
_entity_poly.pdbx_seq_one_letter_code
_entity_poly.pdbx_strand_id
1 'polypeptide(L)'
;MKRRTIVASLGLLLSLQLMAQPPKLFVPLNVQRAIERGTRTTDGKPGPKYFQNRSDYTIKASFDPKTGVLVGRETIVYENNSPDSLRNIILRLYPNLFKAGAERQSAVDPADLNNGVELQEIRVNGSPISTEKLKYAGTNAIIPMKPSIKANTSVTLDIAWKVKLPNKTKIRMGRYDTGTYFVAYWYPQIAVYDDINGWSTDSYTGLQEFYNDYCSFDVEITLPRNQVAWATGELQNADAIFSDKILERIASAKKSDQLVRVITAEDIASNSILKADTENVWRFKASNVPDFAFGVSDSYVWDATSVEVDPATQRRVLVNAVYKVGSTAGENVAEIAQRSIKRLSEKLIGVPYPYPHMTVYEGDFGMEFPMMCNDGPVTDPIQKAFVTSHEVSHSYFPFMVGTNETLYGWIDEGLVTFIPKAIEQEYGNTNAHYYIAAWGKRTMGTTNDVPLSVPSTNLNVATSFMQNYGRAAVGFYFLHDMLGEKVFQKVIKEYVTRWASKHPTPTDLIYTINSVTGKDYSWYWNPWFYEYGYADLALEDVTISDDKVNLTVTKKGLFPVPIKLTVTFNDGTTQTIYHTAQVWEKSSTWRLKQTFDKKVAKVALGDANIPDAFAANNTYRVN
;
A
#
# COMPACT_ATOMS: atom_id res chain seq x y z
N MET A 1 15.11 -1.41 91.53
CA MET A 1 14.54 -2.23 90.44
C MET A 1 14.22 -1.33 89.25
N LYS A 2 14.91 -1.60 88.12
CA LYS A 2 14.59 -1.32 86.70
C LYS A 2 14.21 0.11 86.24
N ARG A 3 15.19 0.74 85.57
CA ARG A 3 15.06 1.77 84.52
C ARG A 3 14.22 1.24 83.34
N ARG A 4 13.41 2.10 82.71
CA ARG A 4 12.86 1.87 81.36
C ARG A 4 13.27 3.02 80.44
N THR A 5 14.11 2.68 79.47
CA THR A 5 14.52 3.52 78.35
C THR A 5 13.49 3.34 77.24
N ILE A 6 12.91 4.44 76.74
CA ILE A 6 12.06 4.43 75.54
C ILE A 6 12.98 4.69 74.34
N VAL A 7 13.10 3.72 73.44
CA VAL A 7 13.75 3.87 72.14
C VAL A 7 12.66 4.15 71.11
N ALA A 8 12.70 5.33 70.50
CA ALA A 8 11.88 5.67 69.35
C ALA A 8 12.58 5.20 68.07
N SER A 9 11.97 4.22 67.39
CA SER A 9 12.46 3.71 66.11
C SER A 9 11.88 4.56 64.98
N LEU A 10 12.72 5.36 64.34
CA LEU A 10 12.39 6.13 63.13
C LEU A 10 12.45 5.16 61.92
N GLY A 11 11.30 4.73 61.42
CA GLY A 11 11.21 3.91 60.21
C GLY A 11 11.34 4.77 58.96
N LEU A 12 12.49 4.70 58.29
CA LEU A 12 12.73 5.31 56.98
C LEU A 12 12.06 4.43 55.90
N LEU A 13 10.87 4.83 55.42
CA LEU A 13 10.24 4.22 54.25
C LEU A 13 10.95 4.74 52.98
N LEU A 14 11.95 4.01 52.50
CA LEU A 14 12.46 4.16 51.14
C LEU A 14 11.41 3.61 50.16
N SER A 15 10.66 4.51 49.51
CA SER A 15 9.88 4.18 48.32
C SER A 15 10.85 3.94 47.16
N LEU A 16 11.24 2.68 46.96
CA LEU A 16 11.85 2.23 45.71
C LEU A 16 10.81 2.41 44.60
N GLN A 17 10.90 3.52 43.86
CA GLN A 17 10.28 3.61 42.55
C GLN A 17 10.95 2.57 41.65
N LEU A 18 10.33 1.40 41.51
CA LEU A 18 10.64 0.45 40.45
C LEU A 18 10.44 1.19 39.12
N MET A 19 11.53 1.68 38.53
CA MET A 19 11.51 2.11 37.15
C MET A 19 11.26 0.85 36.31
N ALA A 20 10.00 0.67 35.88
CA ALA A 20 9.66 -0.36 34.92
C ALA A 20 10.58 -0.19 33.70
N GLN A 21 11.24 -1.27 33.28
CA GLN A 21 12.02 -1.20 32.05
C GLN A 21 11.07 -0.80 30.91
N PRO A 22 11.50 0.09 30.01
CA PRO A 22 10.69 0.43 28.84
C PRO A 22 10.32 -0.86 28.10
N PRO A 23 9.08 -0.98 27.61
CA PRO A 23 8.63 -2.19 26.94
C PRO A 23 9.56 -2.44 25.74
N LYS A 24 10.13 -3.64 25.65
CA LYS A 24 10.91 -4.03 24.47
C LYS A 24 9.99 -4.25 23.29
N LEU A 25 10.42 -3.88 22.09
CA LEU A 25 9.72 -4.22 20.86
C LEU A 25 9.55 -5.74 20.77
N PHE A 26 8.34 -6.22 20.49
CA PHE A 26 8.15 -7.61 20.12
C PHE A 26 8.75 -7.86 18.74
N VAL A 27 9.62 -8.86 18.59
CA VAL A 27 10.22 -9.23 17.30
C VAL A 27 9.85 -10.69 17.00
N PRO A 28 9.19 -11.00 15.88
CA PRO A 28 8.87 -12.38 15.51
C PRO A 28 10.12 -13.27 15.37
N LEU A 29 10.00 -14.56 15.70
CA LEU A 29 11.15 -15.50 15.70
C LEU A 29 11.82 -15.65 14.33
N ASN A 30 11.05 -15.61 13.25
CA ASN A 30 11.59 -15.65 11.88
C ASN A 30 12.47 -14.40 11.60
N VAL A 31 12.04 -13.21 12.04
CA VAL A 31 12.84 -11.97 11.94
C VAL A 31 14.08 -12.03 12.84
N GLN A 32 13.96 -12.54 14.07
CA GLN A 32 15.13 -12.74 14.96
C GLN A 32 16.19 -13.64 14.30
N ARG A 33 15.78 -14.75 13.71
CA ARG A 33 16.68 -15.66 12.97
C ARG A 33 17.34 -14.97 11.77
N ALA A 34 16.61 -14.11 11.06
CA ALA A 34 17.15 -13.34 9.93
C ALA A 34 18.23 -12.33 10.40
N ILE A 35 18.02 -11.69 11.56
CA ILE A 35 19.01 -10.83 12.22
C ILE A 35 20.25 -11.65 12.62
N GLU A 36 20.07 -12.80 13.29
CA GLU A 36 21.17 -13.69 13.68
C GLU A 36 21.98 -14.20 12.47
N ARG A 37 21.30 -14.47 11.35
CA ARG A 37 21.93 -14.86 10.08
C ARG A 37 22.66 -13.71 9.40
N GLY A 38 22.39 -12.46 9.79
CA GLY A 38 22.96 -11.24 9.21
C GLY A 38 22.32 -10.81 7.89
N THR A 39 21.11 -11.29 7.60
CA THR A 39 20.32 -10.84 6.43
C THR A 39 19.47 -9.60 6.75
N ARG A 40 19.19 -9.37 8.04
CA ARG A 40 18.51 -8.19 8.59
C ARG A 40 19.34 -7.56 9.71
N THR A 41 19.01 -6.34 10.11
CA THR A 41 19.72 -5.60 11.17
C THR A 41 18.75 -4.99 12.16
N THR A 42 19.23 -4.65 13.36
CA THR A 42 18.44 -3.94 14.38
C THR A 42 18.40 -2.42 14.19
N ASP A 43 19.08 -1.90 13.16
CA ASP A 43 18.97 -0.50 12.76
C ASP A 43 18.01 -0.30 11.56
N GLY A 44 17.40 -1.37 11.05
CA GLY A 44 16.37 -1.33 10.01
C GLY A 44 16.91 -1.32 8.58
N LYS A 45 18.21 -1.56 8.38
CA LYS A 45 18.81 -1.76 7.06
C LYS A 45 18.79 -3.25 6.66
N PRO A 46 18.82 -3.55 5.35
CA PRO A 46 19.24 -4.87 4.89
C PRO A 46 20.62 -5.22 5.49
N GLY A 47 20.77 -6.45 5.95
CA GLY A 47 22.04 -6.94 6.49
C GLY A 47 23.07 -7.22 5.39
N PRO A 48 24.35 -7.39 5.73
CA PRO A 48 25.42 -7.65 4.76
C PRO A 48 25.25 -8.99 4.01
N LYS A 49 24.39 -9.89 4.49
CA LYS A 49 24.06 -11.16 3.83
C LYS A 49 22.66 -11.17 3.22
N TYR A 50 21.98 -10.03 3.15
CA TYR A 50 20.68 -9.92 2.50
C TYR A 50 20.78 -10.46 1.06
N PHE A 51 19.77 -11.22 0.66
CA PHE A 51 19.64 -11.72 -0.71
C PHE A 51 18.22 -11.48 -1.20
N GLN A 52 18.05 -11.44 -2.52
CA GLN A 52 16.76 -11.50 -3.18
C GLN A 52 16.92 -12.27 -4.47
N ASN A 53 15.98 -13.16 -4.75
CA ASN A 53 15.94 -13.86 -6.03
C ASN A 53 15.32 -12.94 -7.09
N ARG A 54 15.43 -13.35 -8.36
CA ARG A 54 14.97 -12.55 -9.49
C ARG A 54 14.38 -13.46 -10.56
N SER A 55 13.33 -12.98 -11.21
CA SER A 55 12.69 -13.65 -12.34
C SER A 55 12.60 -12.68 -13.51
N ASP A 56 13.28 -12.95 -14.62
CA ASP A 56 13.16 -12.13 -15.83
C ASP A 56 12.26 -12.83 -16.85
N TYR A 57 11.25 -12.11 -17.35
CA TYR A 57 10.19 -12.63 -18.19
C TYR A 57 10.29 -12.10 -19.62
N THR A 58 10.25 -13.01 -20.59
CA THR A 58 9.91 -12.70 -21.98
C THR A 58 8.57 -13.34 -22.29
N ILE A 59 7.55 -12.53 -22.55
CA ILE A 59 6.16 -13.00 -22.72
C ILE A 59 5.66 -12.63 -24.10
N LYS A 60 5.04 -13.60 -24.79
CA LYS A 60 4.26 -13.35 -26.01
C LYS A 60 2.84 -13.83 -25.77
N ALA A 61 1.88 -12.91 -25.86
CA ALA A 61 0.48 -13.20 -25.61
C ALA A 61 -0.41 -12.68 -26.74
N SER A 62 -1.54 -13.36 -26.95
CA SER A 62 -2.63 -12.91 -27.80
C SER A 62 -3.89 -12.82 -26.96
N PHE A 63 -4.54 -11.66 -27.00
CA PHE A 63 -5.75 -11.39 -26.22
C PHE A 63 -6.90 -11.01 -27.13
N ASP A 64 -8.05 -11.65 -26.92
CA ASP A 64 -9.31 -11.26 -27.54
C ASP A 64 -10.28 -10.71 -26.48
N PRO A 65 -10.42 -9.37 -26.38
CA PRO A 65 -11.33 -8.73 -25.43
C PRO A 65 -12.81 -9.11 -25.66
N LYS A 66 -13.20 -9.56 -26.86
CA LYS A 66 -14.59 -9.96 -27.09
C LYS A 66 -14.93 -11.24 -26.33
N THR A 67 -14.02 -12.21 -26.33
CA THR A 67 -14.20 -13.53 -25.71
C THR A 67 -13.59 -13.63 -24.31
N GLY A 68 -12.68 -12.72 -23.95
CA GLY A 68 -11.90 -12.75 -22.71
C GLY A 68 -10.83 -13.85 -22.70
N VAL A 69 -10.51 -14.44 -23.86
CA VAL A 69 -9.51 -15.51 -23.97
C VAL A 69 -8.13 -14.90 -24.15
N LEU A 70 -7.19 -15.35 -23.32
CA LEU A 70 -5.79 -14.98 -23.34
C LEU A 70 -4.94 -16.24 -23.49
N VAL A 71 -4.08 -16.26 -24.50
CA VAL A 71 -3.16 -17.37 -24.77
C VAL A 71 -1.75 -16.80 -24.78
N GLY A 72 -0.84 -17.45 -24.08
CA GLY A 72 0.53 -16.96 -23.95
C GLY A 72 1.58 -18.06 -23.96
N ARG A 73 2.79 -17.65 -24.32
CA ARG A 73 4.02 -18.38 -24.06
C ARG A 73 5.01 -17.44 -23.41
N GLU A 74 5.68 -17.90 -22.38
CA GLU A 74 6.72 -17.16 -21.69
C GLU A 74 7.97 -17.98 -21.48
N THR A 75 9.10 -17.28 -21.47
CA THR A 75 10.38 -17.77 -20.98
C THR A 75 10.72 -16.98 -19.73
N ILE A 76 10.97 -17.69 -18.63
CA ILE A 76 11.36 -17.13 -17.34
C ILE A 76 12.81 -17.54 -17.06
N VAL A 77 13.69 -16.58 -16.88
CA VAL A 77 15.03 -16.82 -16.32
C VAL A 77 14.96 -16.55 -14.83
N TYR A 78 15.02 -17.61 -14.04
CA TYR A 78 15.01 -17.51 -12.57
C TYR A 78 16.43 -17.58 -12.02
N GLU A 79 16.82 -16.57 -11.26
CA GLU A 79 18.11 -16.47 -10.59
C GLU A 79 17.96 -16.74 -9.10
N ASN A 80 18.62 -17.79 -8.61
CA ASN A 80 18.67 -18.12 -7.19
C ASN A 80 19.90 -17.46 -6.56
N ASN A 81 19.74 -16.26 -6.02
CA ASN A 81 20.78 -15.55 -5.26
C ASN A 81 20.79 -15.92 -3.77
N SER A 82 19.87 -16.80 -3.33
CA SER A 82 19.86 -17.31 -1.97
C SER A 82 21.07 -18.24 -1.70
N PRO A 83 21.46 -18.41 -0.42
CA PRO A 83 22.48 -19.40 -0.04
C PRO A 83 21.97 -20.85 -0.14
N ASP A 84 20.70 -21.05 -0.46
CA ASP A 84 20.03 -22.35 -0.40
C ASP A 84 20.02 -23.07 -1.76
N SER A 85 19.92 -24.41 -1.71
CA SER A 85 19.63 -25.23 -2.89
C SER A 85 18.14 -25.52 -2.99
N LEU A 86 17.49 -24.98 -4.01
CA LEU A 86 16.03 -25.02 -4.17
C LEU A 86 15.60 -26.27 -4.94
N ARG A 87 14.73 -27.07 -4.32
CA ARG A 87 14.25 -28.36 -4.88
C ARG A 87 12.95 -28.24 -5.67
N ASN A 88 12.27 -27.11 -5.56
CA ASN A 88 11.05 -26.80 -6.30
C ASN A 88 10.99 -25.30 -6.58
N ILE A 89 10.21 -24.91 -7.59
CA ILE A 89 9.71 -23.55 -7.78
C ILE A 89 8.21 -23.55 -7.46
N ILE A 90 7.74 -22.50 -6.80
CA ILE A 90 6.31 -22.24 -6.61
C ILE A 90 5.85 -21.28 -7.71
N LEU A 91 4.96 -21.77 -8.58
CA LEU A 91 4.39 -21.02 -9.68
C LEU A 91 2.97 -20.59 -9.30
N ARG A 92 2.75 -19.29 -9.11
CA ARG A 92 1.45 -18.68 -8.83
C ARG A 92 0.60 -18.64 -10.10
N LEU A 93 -0.62 -19.13 -9.97
CA LEU A 93 -1.64 -19.18 -11.02
C LEU A 93 -2.90 -18.50 -10.49
N TYR A 94 -2.82 -17.19 -10.28
CA TYR A 94 -3.90 -16.38 -9.71
C TYR A 94 -5.29 -16.62 -10.32
N PRO A 95 -5.46 -16.82 -11.65
CA PRO A 95 -6.76 -17.12 -12.24
C PRO A 95 -7.37 -18.45 -11.79
N ASN A 96 -6.62 -19.32 -11.11
CA ASN A 96 -7.19 -20.51 -10.46
C ASN A 96 -8.21 -20.16 -9.36
N LEU A 97 -8.28 -18.90 -8.92
CA LEU A 97 -9.41 -18.36 -8.15
C LEU A 97 -10.77 -18.62 -8.80
N PHE A 98 -10.83 -18.70 -10.14
CA PHE A 98 -12.06 -18.94 -10.90
C PHE A 98 -12.40 -20.43 -11.07
N LYS A 99 -11.62 -21.35 -10.49
CA LYS A 99 -11.93 -22.79 -10.56
C LYS A 99 -13.08 -23.20 -9.67
N ALA A 100 -13.94 -24.10 -10.14
CA ALA A 100 -14.91 -24.74 -9.26
C ALA A 100 -14.19 -25.37 -8.05
N GLY A 101 -14.69 -25.10 -6.84
CA GLY A 101 -14.09 -25.57 -5.59
C GLY A 101 -12.86 -24.81 -5.08
N ALA A 102 -12.40 -23.74 -5.75
CA ALA A 102 -11.32 -22.90 -5.25
C ALA A 102 -11.69 -22.20 -3.93
N GLU A 103 -10.70 -22.02 -3.05
CA GLU A 103 -10.80 -21.20 -1.84
C GLU A 103 -10.99 -19.73 -2.21
N ARG A 104 -11.94 -19.06 -1.56
CA ARG A 104 -12.31 -17.68 -1.86
C ARG A 104 -12.69 -16.92 -0.60
N GLN A 105 -12.30 -15.66 -0.56
CA GLN A 105 -12.84 -14.66 0.36
C GLN A 105 -13.71 -13.62 -0.37
N SER A 106 -13.64 -13.59 -1.70
CA SER A 106 -14.45 -12.74 -2.57
C SER A 106 -15.44 -13.58 -3.38
N ALA A 107 -16.65 -13.06 -3.58
CA ALA A 107 -17.66 -13.73 -4.39
C ALA A 107 -17.26 -13.76 -5.88
N VAL A 108 -17.53 -14.87 -6.55
CA VAL A 108 -17.31 -15.06 -7.99
C VAL A 108 -18.64 -15.41 -8.65
N ASP A 109 -18.98 -14.71 -9.72
CA ASP A 109 -20.19 -15.01 -10.50
C ASP A 109 -20.04 -16.41 -11.13
N PRO A 110 -21.05 -17.30 -11.00
CA PRO A 110 -21.00 -18.64 -11.58
C PRO A 110 -20.68 -18.67 -13.08
N ALA A 111 -21.03 -17.61 -13.83
CA ALA A 111 -20.74 -17.49 -15.26
C ALA A 111 -19.24 -17.32 -15.58
N ASP A 112 -18.44 -16.92 -14.60
CA ASP A 112 -16.99 -16.76 -14.74
C ASP A 112 -16.20 -17.97 -14.24
N LEU A 113 -16.87 -18.96 -13.64
CA LEU A 113 -16.21 -20.20 -13.25
C LEU A 113 -15.67 -20.92 -14.49
N ASN A 114 -14.40 -21.33 -14.41
CA ASN A 114 -13.69 -21.98 -15.51
C ASN A 114 -12.58 -22.92 -14.99
N ASN A 115 -11.69 -23.40 -15.86
CA ASN A 115 -10.65 -24.37 -15.50
C ASN A 115 -9.40 -23.75 -14.85
N GLY A 116 -9.39 -22.42 -14.67
CA GLY A 116 -8.24 -21.65 -14.23
C GLY A 116 -7.22 -21.49 -15.36
N VAL A 117 -5.94 -21.48 -15.00
CA VAL A 117 -4.85 -21.48 -15.97
C VAL A 117 -4.62 -22.91 -16.49
N GLU A 118 -4.78 -23.09 -17.80
CA GLU A 118 -4.44 -24.31 -18.51
C GLU A 118 -2.96 -24.29 -18.90
N LEU A 119 -2.11 -24.97 -18.13
CA LEU A 119 -0.69 -25.15 -18.48
C LEU A 119 -0.56 -26.20 -19.59
N GLN A 120 -0.23 -25.74 -20.79
CA GLN A 120 -0.16 -26.57 -22.00
C GLN A 120 1.22 -27.24 -22.16
N GLU A 121 2.28 -26.52 -21.83
CA GLU A 121 3.66 -27.01 -21.89
C GLU A 121 4.47 -26.38 -20.77
N ILE A 122 5.35 -27.17 -20.13
CA ILE A 122 6.39 -26.67 -19.24
C ILE A 122 7.70 -27.35 -19.60
N ARG A 123 8.77 -26.56 -19.77
CA ARG A 123 10.14 -27.06 -19.86
C ARG A 123 11.00 -26.39 -18.82
N VAL A 124 11.93 -27.15 -18.25
CA VAL A 124 12.98 -26.65 -17.35
C VAL A 124 14.31 -26.95 -18.01
N ASN A 125 15.08 -25.91 -18.36
CA ASN A 125 16.30 -26.02 -19.17
C ASN A 125 16.09 -26.89 -20.43
N GLY A 126 14.99 -26.65 -21.14
CA GLY A 126 14.60 -27.41 -22.34
C GLY A 126 13.99 -28.80 -22.10
N SER A 127 14.10 -29.36 -20.88
CA SER A 127 13.55 -30.68 -20.54
C SER A 127 12.07 -30.58 -20.15
N PRO A 128 11.17 -31.36 -20.78
CA PRO A 128 9.74 -31.26 -20.51
C PRO A 128 9.37 -31.77 -19.11
N ILE A 129 8.42 -31.08 -18.46
CA ILE A 129 7.76 -31.50 -17.24
C ILE A 129 6.31 -31.85 -17.57
N SER A 130 5.85 -33.02 -17.09
CA SER A 130 4.47 -33.46 -17.27
C SER A 130 3.52 -32.59 -16.44
N THR A 131 2.68 -31.81 -17.12
CA THR A 131 1.69 -30.92 -16.51
C THR A 131 0.61 -31.69 -15.73
N GLU A 132 0.28 -32.91 -16.16
CA GLU A 132 -0.66 -33.84 -15.50
C GLU A 132 -0.17 -34.33 -14.13
N LYS A 133 1.15 -34.34 -13.90
CA LYS A 133 1.77 -34.84 -12.65
C LYS A 133 2.12 -33.72 -11.67
N LEU A 134 1.77 -32.47 -11.98
CA LEU A 134 2.02 -31.35 -11.10
C LEU A 134 1.15 -31.43 -9.85
N LYS A 135 1.74 -31.02 -8.73
CA LYS A 135 1.01 -30.82 -7.48
C LYS A 135 0.53 -29.38 -7.42
N TYR A 136 -0.70 -29.21 -6.94
CA TYR A 136 -1.30 -27.91 -6.71
C TYR A 136 -1.62 -27.73 -5.23
N ALA A 137 -1.42 -26.52 -4.72
CA ALA A 137 -1.86 -26.08 -3.41
C ALA A 137 -2.60 -24.76 -3.60
N GLY A 138 -3.93 -24.80 -3.54
CA GLY A 138 -4.79 -23.65 -3.88
C GLY A 138 -4.50 -23.12 -5.29
N THR A 139 -4.10 -21.86 -5.39
CA THR A 139 -3.74 -21.19 -6.65
C THR A 139 -2.28 -21.37 -7.06
N ASN A 140 -1.51 -22.23 -6.38
CA ASN A 140 -0.08 -22.43 -6.62
C ASN A 140 0.19 -23.80 -7.22
N ALA A 141 1.02 -23.86 -8.27
CA ALA A 141 1.59 -25.09 -8.82
C ALA A 141 3.03 -25.29 -8.31
N ILE A 142 3.38 -26.52 -7.94
CA ILE A 142 4.70 -26.86 -7.41
C ILE A 142 5.51 -27.55 -8.51
N ILE A 143 6.51 -26.86 -9.06
CA ILE A 143 7.35 -27.38 -10.14
C ILE A 143 8.61 -28.03 -9.54
N PRO A 144 8.79 -29.35 -9.66
CA PRO A 144 9.95 -30.04 -9.09
C PRO A 144 11.24 -29.73 -9.86
N MET A 145 12.31 -29.40 -9.15
CA MET A 145 13.64 -29.11 -9.72
C MET A 145 14.55 -30.33 -9.56
N LYS A 146 14.86 -30.99 -10.68
CA LYS A 146 15.75 -32.16 -10.74
C LYS A 146 16.79 -31.98 -11.87
N PRO A 147 18.05 -31.65 -11.54
CA PRO A 147 18.60 -31.41 -10.20
C PRO A 147 18.03 -30.13 -9.53
N SER A 148 18.25 -29.98 -8.22
CA SER A 148 17.93 -28.75 -7.49
C SER A 148 18.66 -27.54 -8.08
N ILE A 149 18.04 -26.37 -8.08
CA ILE A 149 18.70 -25.09 -8.41
C ILE A 149 19.71 -24.80 -7.30
N LYS A 150 21.00 -24.67 -7.64
CA LYS A 150 22.05 -24.42 -6.64
C LYS A 150 22.08 -22.95 -6.24
N ALA A 151 22.70 -22.65 -5.11
CA ALA A 151 22.95 -21.27 -4.69
C ALA A 151 23.77 -20.55 -5.78
N ASN A 152 23.40 -19.30 -6.07
CA ASN A 152 24.01 -18.44 -7.09
C ASN A 152 24.02 -19.06 -8.50
N THR A 153 22.96 -19.80 -8.86
CA THR A 153 22.76 -20.34 -10.21
C THR A 153 21.37 -19.98 -10.73
N SER A 154 21.20 -20.08 -12.05
CA SER A 154 19.93 -19.82 -12.71
C SER A 154 19.33 -21.06 -13.36
N VAL A 155 18.03 -20.98 -13.64
CA VAL A 155 17.28 -21.97 -14.41
C VAL A 155 16.35 -21.25 -15.37
N THR A 156 16.12 -21.83 -16.55
CA THR A 156 15.16 -21.32 -17.52
C THR A 156 13.90 -22.17 -17.50
N LEU A 157 12.74 -21.52 -17.41
CA LEU A 157 11.43 -22.15 -17.57
C LEU A 157 10.78 -21.65 -18.86
N ASP A 158 10.32 -22.55 -19.72
CA ASP A 158 9.46 -22.21 -20.84
C ASP A 158 8.06 -22.73 -20.56
N ILE A 159 7.07 -21.83 -20.55
CA ILE A 159 5.70 -22.15 -20.17
C ILE A 159 4.76 -21.68 -21.28
N ALA A 160 3.92 -22.59 -21.78
CA ALA A 160 2.78 -22.25 -22.64
C ALA A 160 1.49 -22.41 -21.84
N TRP A 161 0.62 -21.43 -21.91
CA TRP A 161 -0.58 -21.37 -21.09
C TRP A 161 -1.77 -20.73 -21.82
N LYS A 162 -2.97 -21.04 -21.32
CA LYS A 162 -4.22 -20.44 -21.75
C LYS A 162 -5.07 -20.13 -20.52
N VAL A 163 -5.75 -19.00 -20.55
CA VAL A 163 -6.72 -18.63 -19.51
C VAL A 163 -7.90 -17.89 -20.12
N LYS A 164 -9.06 -18.03 -19.49
CA LYS A 164 -10.23 -17.18 -19.77
C LYS A 164 -10.41 -16.22 -18.60
N LEU A 165 -10.30 -14.93 -18.88
CA LEU A 165 -10.50 -13.87 -17.90
C LEU A 165 -12.00 -13.70 -17.59
N PRO A 166 -12.36 -13.23 -16.37
CA PRO A 166 -13.75 -13.04 -16.00
C PRO A 166 -14.43 -11.98 -16.87
N ASN A 167 -15.73 -12.19 -17.13
CA ASN A 167 -16.60 -11.26 -17.84
C ASN A 167 -17.46 -10.41 -16.91
N LYS A 168 -17.78 -10.89 -15.70
CA LYS A 168 -18.68 -10.19 -14.77
C LYS A 168 -18.03 -9.88 -13.43
N THR A 169 -17.22 -10.80 -12.95
CA THR A 169 -16.53 -10.72 -11.66
C THR A 169 -15.36 -9.78 -11.80
N LYS A 170 -15.36 -8.70 -11.02
CA LYS A 170 -14.31 -7.71 -11.02
C LYS A 170 -13.59 -7.76 -9.69
N ILE A 171 -12.50 -8.52 -9.65
CA ILE A 171 -11.62 -8.61 -8.49
C ILE A 171 -10.26 -8.10 -8.98
N ARG A 172 -10.00 -6.81 -8.72
CA ARG A 172 -8.79 -6.05 -9.15
C ARG A 172 -8.57 -5.89 -10.65
N MET A 173 -9.28 -6.67 -11.47
CA MET A 173 -9.21 -6.71 -12.92
C MET A 173 -10.58 -7.10 -13.48
N GLY A 174 -10.80 -6.92 -14.78
CA GLY A 174 -12.00 -7.44 -15.43
C GLY A 174 -12.44 -6.65 -16.67
N ARG A 175 -13.64 -7.00 -17.13
CA ARG A 175 -14.33 -6.41 -18.29
C ARG A 175 -15.19 -5.22 -17.87
N TYR A 176 -15.13 -4.13 -18.63
CA TYR A 176 -15.97 -2.93 -18.39
C TYR A 176 -17.03 -2.70 -19.46
N ASP A 177 -16.79 -3.17 -20.69
CA ASP A 177 -17.77 -3.25 -21.77
C ASP A 177 -17.34 -4.30 -22.81
N THR A 178 -17.92 -4.31 -24.01
CA THR A 178 -17.62 -5.30 -25.03
C THR A 178 -16.16 -5.30 -25.50
N GLY A 179 -15.50 -4.15 -25.55
CA GLY A 179 -14.13 -3.99 -26.05
C GLY A 179 -13.11 -3.65 -24.97
N THR A 180 -13.54 -3.29 -23.76
CA THR A 180 -12.71 -2.70 -22.73
C THR A 180 -12.41 -3.68 -21.59
N TYR A 181 -11.13 -3.83 -21.26
CA TYR A 181 -10.63 -4.65 -20.16
C TYR A 181 -9.47 -3.97 -19.43
N PHE A 182 -9.41 -4.17 -18.12
CA PHE A 182 -8.15 -4.12 -17.39
C PHE A 182 -7.70 -5.54 -17.04
N VAL A 183 -6.46 -5.88 -17.40
CA VAL A 183 -5.89 -7.23 -17.32
C VAL A 183 -4.70 -7.24 -16.38
N ALA A 184 -4.88 -7.91 -15.24
CA ALA A 184 -3.86 -8.20 -14.24
C ALA A 184 -3.88 -9.70 -13.89
N TYR A 185 -2.89 -10.19 -13.14
CA TYR A 185 -2.88 -11.58 -12.65
C TYR A 185 -3.01 -12.65 -13.75
N TRP A 186 -2.51 -12.35 -14.95
CA TRP A 186 -2.93 -13.03 -16.17
C TRP A 186 -1.94 -14.06 -16.70
N TYR A 187 -0.71 -14.05 -16.18
CA TYR A 187 0.39 -14.94 -16.54
C TYR A 187 0.86 -15.73 -15.31
N PRO A 188 1.47 -16.92 -15.49
CA PRO A 188 2.14 -17.64 -14.41
C PRO A 188 3.31 -16.83 -13.83
N GLN A 189 3.36 -16.71 -12.51
CA GLN A 189 4.38 -15.90 -11.80
C GLN A 189 5.16 -16.76 -10.82
N ILE A 190 6.47 -16.58 -10.72
CA ILE A 190 7.26 -17.25 -9.66
C ILE A 190 6.99 -16.53 -8.32
N ALA A 191 6.66 -17.29 -7.28
CA ALA A 191 6.48 -16.73 -5.94
C ALA A 191 7.83 -16.30 -5.34
N VAL A 192 7.83 -15.28 -4.49
CA VAL A 192 9.04 -14.84 -3.77
C VAL A 192 9.64 -15.97 -2.92
N TYR A 193 10.97 -16.08 -2.94
CA TYR A 193 11.75 -16.86 -1.98
C TYR A 193 12.62 -15.91 -1.15
N ASP A 194 12.31 -15.74 0.14
CA ASP A 194 12.99 -14.76 1.00
C ASP A 194 13.66 -15.37 2.23
N ASP A 195 14.39 -14.52 2.96
CA ASP A 195 15.11 -14.85 4.18
C ASP A 195 14.23 -14.96 5.44
N ILE A 196 12.92 -14.68 5.31
CA ILE A 196 11.96 -14.62 6.41
C ILE A 196 11.14 -15.91 6.48
N ASN A 197 10.46 -16.26 5.38
CA ASN A 197 9.53 -17.39 5.27
C ASN A 197 9.98 -18.45 4.26
N GLY A 198 11.04 -18.19 3.48
CA GLY A 198 11.39 -19.02 2.33
C GLY A 198 10.42 -18.78 1.19
N TRP A 199 9.87 -19.83 0.58
CA TRP A 199 8.85 -19.66 -0.47
C TRP A 199 7.57 -19.07 0.12
N SER A 200 7.05 -18.01 -0.49
CA SER A 200 5.68 -17.58 -0.24
C SER A 200 4.71 -18.57 -0.89
N THR A 201 3.88 -19.21 -0.06
CA THR A 201 2.99 -20.31 -0.48
C THR A 201 1.52 -20.01 -0.25
N ASP A 202 1.17 -18.83 0.23
CA ASP A 202 -0.20 -18.41 0.47
C ASP A 202 -1.03 -18.50 -0.83
N SER A 203 -2.25 -19.03 -0.71
CA SER A 203 -3.22 -19.08 -1.80
C SER A 203 -3.81 -17.69 -2.05
N TYR A 204 -4.04 -17.35 -3.31
CA TYR A 204 -4.80 -16.16 -3.65
C TYR A 204 -6.31 -16.43 -3.53
N THR A 205 -6.95 -15.77 -2.58
CA THR A 205 -8.38 -15.93 -2.28
C THR A 205 -9.25 -14.80 -2.85
N GLY A 206 -8.63 -13.83 -3.55
CA GLY A 206 -9.26 -12.64 -4.09
C GLY A 206 -9.41 -11.48 -3.10
N LEU A 207 -8.84 -11.58 -1.89
CA LEU A 207 -8.82 -10.49 -0.90
C LEU A 207 -7.45 -9.83 -0.75
N GLN A 208 -6.35 -10.57 -0.68
CA GLN A 208 -5.02 -10.00 -0.47
C GLN A 208 -4.35 -9.61 -1.78
N GLU A 209 -3.54 -8.56 -1.76
CA GLU A 209 -2.76 -8.03 -2.89
C GLU A 209 -1.51 -8.90 -3.15
N PHE A 210 -0.53 -8.39 -3.91
CA PHE A 210 0.59 -9.18 -4.41
C PHE A 210 1.92 -8.98 -3.64
N TYR A 211 2.74 -10.03 -3.67
CA TYR A 211 4.11 -10.02 -3.17
C TYR A 211 4.98 -10.85 -4.13
N ASN A 212 5.72 -10.11 -4.96
CA ASN A 212 6.48 -10.61 -6.12
C ASN A 212 7.91 -10.05 -6.11
N ASP A 213 8.85 -10.80 -6.71
CA ASP A 213 10.23 -10.36 -6.89
C ASP A 213 10.30 -9.15 -7.84
N TYR A 214 11.38 -8.37 -7.77
CA TYR A 214 11.68 -7.35 -8.77
C TYR A 214 12.20 -7.98 -10.06
N CYS A 215 11.47 -7.75 -11.16
CA CYS A 215 11.63 -8.47 -12.42
C CYS A 215 11.92 -7.51 -13.59
N SER A 216 12.51 -8.04 -14.67
CA SER A 216 12.44 -7.41 -16.00
C SER A 216 11.41 -8.11 -16.87
N PHE A 217 10.73 -7.33 -17.71
CA PHE A 217 9.66 -7.78 -18.61
C PHE A 217 9.94 -7.30 -20.04
N ASP A 218 9.94 -8.23 -20.99
CA ASP A 218 9.86 -7.99 -22.43
C ASP A 218 8.58 -8.65 -22.95
N VAL A 219 7.54 -7.85 -23.22
CA VAL A 219 6.18 -8.35 -23.43
C VAL A 219 5.66 -7.94 -24.81
N GLU A 220 5.27 -8.93 -25.61
CA GLU A 220 4.49 -8.74 -26.83
C GLU A 220 3.02 -9.11 -26.59
N ILE A 221 2.09 -8.20 -26.91
CA ILE A 221 0.64 -8.43 -26.84
C ILE A 221 0.03 -8.22 -28.22
N THR A 222 -0.50 -9.29 -28.82
CA THR A 222 -1.26 -9.21 -30.07
C THR A 222 -2.73 -8.91 -29.76
N LEU A 223 -3.27 -7.85 -30.38
CA LEU A 223 -4.64 -7.37 -30.21
C LEU A 223 -5.33 -7.10 -31.56
N PRO A 224 -6.67 -7.20 -31.65
CA PRO A 224 -7.43 -6.77 -32.83
C PRO A 224 -7.18 -5.30 -33.24
N ARG A 225 -7.30 -4.95 -34.53
CA ARG A 225 -6.90 -3.63 -35.07
C ARG A 225 -7.43 -2.37 -34.38
N ASN A 226 -8.58 -2.44 -33.71
CA ASN A 226 -9.22 -1.27 -33.09
C ASN A 226 -8.85 -1.11 -31.61
N GLN A 227 -8.09 -2.05 -31.04
CA GLN A 227 -7.77 -2.06 -29.62
C GLN A 227 -6.49 -1.29 -29.33
N VAL A 228 -6.60 -0.23 -28.53
CA VAL A 228 -5.47 0.50 -27.98
C VAL A 228 -5.06 -0.15 -26.66
N ALA A 229 -3.75 -0.24 -26.40
CA ALA A 229 -3.22 -0.80 -25.16
C ALA A 229 -2.37 0.20 -24.37
N TRP A 230 -2.51 0.15 -23.05
CA TRP A 230 -1.66 0.82 -22.07
C TRP A 230 -1.20 -0.21 -21.05
N ALA A 231 0.05 -0.18 -20.64
CA ALA A 231 0.60 -1.23 -19.80
C ALA A 231 1.67 -0.71 -18.85
N THR A 232 1.99 -1.55 -17.86
CA THR A 232 3.27 -1.50 -17.18
C THR A 232 4.40 -1.51 -18.21
N GLY A 233 5.43 -0.67 -18.01
CA GLY A 233 6.56 -0.56 -18.91
C GLY A 233 6.34 0.41 -20.08
N GLU A 234 7.42 0.69 -20.79
CA GLU A 234 7.41 1.64 -21.90
C GLU A 234 7.12 0.93 -23.23
N LEU A 235 6.22 1.52 -24.02
CA LEU A 235 5.94 1.07 -25.38
C LEU A 235 7.15 1.30 -26.29
N GLN A 236 7.67 0.24 -26.89
CA GLN A 236 8.92 0.25 -27.66
C GLN A 236 8.72 0.51 -29.16
N ASN A 237 7.52 0.28 -29.69
CA ASN A 237 7.23 0.31 -31.12
C ASN A 237 6.08 1.26 -31.48
N ALA A 238 5.96 2.39 -30.78
CA ALA A 238 4.86 3.34 -30.97
C ALA A 238 4.72 3.82 -32.43
N ASP A 239 5.85 4.05 -33.12
CA ASP A 239 5.95 4.49 -34.51
C ASP A 239 5.30 3.51 -35.51
N ALA A 240 5.41 2.21 -35.25
CA ALA A 240 4.78 1.16 -36.03
C ALA A 240 3.27 1.02 -35.76
N ILE A 241 2.79 1.52 -34.62
CA ILE A 241 1.43 1.27 -34.13
C ILE A 241 0.50 2.47 -34.37
N PHE A 242 0.88 3.65 -33.90
CA PHE A 242 0.03 4.83 -33.90
C PHE A 242 0.14 5.62 -35.20
N SER A 243 -0.95 6.28 -35.60
CA SER A 243 -0.93 7.26 -36.68
C SER A 243 -0.06 8.47 -36.33
N ASP A 244 0.44 9.18 -37.34
CA ASP A 244 1.39 10.27 -37.14
C ASP A 244 0.80 11.40 -36.28
N LYS A 245 -0.50 11.70 -36.46
CA LYS A 245 -1.27 12.64 -35.63
C LYS A 245 -1.24 12.26 -34.14
N ILE A 246 -1.37 10.98 -33.81
CA ILE A 246 -1.35 10.51 -32.42
C ILE A 246 0.08 10.54 -31.87
N LEU A 247 1.08 10.16 -32.67
CA LEU A 247 2.49 10.23 -32.29
C LEU A 247 2.94 11.65 -31.93
N GLU A 248 2.54 12.65 -32.72
CA GLU A 248 2.83 14.06 -32.44
C GLU A 248 2.25 14.51 -31.09
N ARG A 249 1.01 14.09 -30.78
CA ARG A 249 0.36 14.40 -29.50
C ARG A 249 1.05 13.73 -28.31
N ILE A 250 1.44 12.46 -28.44
CA ILE A 250 2.24 11.76 -27.41
C ILE A 250 3.57 12.49 -27.19
N ALA A 251 4.28 12.85 -28.26
CA ALA A 251 5.56 13.55 -28.19
C ALA A 251 5.44 14.94 -27.54
N SER A 252 4.33 15.64 -27.79
CA SER A 252 3.98 16.91 -27.13
C SER A 252 3.70 16.73 -25.64
N ALA A 253 2.87 15.74 -25.29
CA ALA A 253 2.49 15.45 -23.90
C ALA A 253 3.72 15.15 -23.01
N LYS A 254 4.70 14.40 -23.52
CA LYS A 254 5.97 14.07 -22.83
C LYS A 254 6.79 15.30 -22.41
N LYS A 255 6.51 16.47 -22.99
CA LYS A 255 7.25 17.72 -22.75
C LYS A 255 6.39 18.83 -22.14
N SER A 256 5.09 18.58 -21.95
CA SER A 256 4.11 19.60 -21.55
C SER A 256 3.70 19.42 -20.09
N ASP A 257 3.69 20.50 -19.31
CA ASP A 257 2.99 20.54 -18.01
C ASP A 257 1.47 20.78 -18.18
N GLN A 258 1.02 21.10 -19.40
CA GLN A 258 -0.38 21.29 -19.75
C GLN A 258 -0.99 20.01 -20.30
N LEU A 259 -2.30 19.87 -20.15
CA LEU A 259 -3.09 18.76 -20.68
C LEU A 259 -3.04 18.73 -22.21
N VAL A 260 -2.77 17.55 -22.77
CA VAL A 260 -2.82 17.23 -24.19
C VAL A 260 -3.84 16.11 -24.38
N ARG A 261 -4.86 16.35 -25.20
CA ARG A 261 -5.82 15.32 -25.62
C ARG A 261 -5.19 14.46 -26.70
N VAL A 262 -4.65 13.31 -26.33
CA VAL A 262 -3.94 12.40 -27.23
C VAL A 262 -4.92 11.69 -28.16
N ILE A 263 -5.92 11.01 -27.58
CA ILE A 263 -7.03 10.38 -28.33
C ILE A 263 -8.32 11.10 -27.98
N THR A 264 -9.03 11.58 -29.00
CA THR A 264 -10.33 12.26 -28.85
C THR A 264 -11.48 11.39 -29.36
N ALA A 265 -12.71 11.78 -29.04
CA ALA A 265 -13.92 11.14 -29.56
C ALA A 265 -13.97 11.11 -31.11
N GLU A 266 -13.43 12.14 -31.76
CA GLU A 266 -13.36 12.22 -33.23
C GLU A 266 -12.36 11.19 -33.80
N ASP A 267 -11.23 10.96 -33.12
CA ASP A 267 -10.23 9.98 -33.55
C ASP A 267 -10.80 8.55 -33.48
N ILE A 268 -11.59 8.27 -32.43
CA ILE A 268 -12.32 7.00 -32.26
C ILE A 268 -13.37 6.84 -33.37
N ALA A 269 -14.22 7.86 -33.58
CA ALA A 269 -15.29 7.81 -34.58
C ALA A 269 -14.78 7.66 -36.02
N SER A 270 -13.60 8.23 -36.33
CA SER A 270 -12.95 8.12 -37.64
C SER A 270 -12.07 6.87 -37.80
N ASN A 271 -11.88 6.07 -36.72
CA ASN A 271 -11.01 4.89 -36.70
C ASN A 271 -9.58 5.18 -37.22
N SER A 272 -9.03 6.34 -36.83
CA SER A 272 -7.76 6.89 -37.34
C SER A 272 -6.61 6.82 -36.33
N ILE A 273 -6.78 6.07 -35.25
CA ILE A 273 -5.81 5.97 -34.14
C ILE A 273 -4.62 5.08 -34.50
N LEU A 274 -4.88 3.90 -35.09
CA LEU A 274 -3.89 2.85 -35.34
C LEU A 274 -3.68 2.62 -36.84
N LYS A 275 -2.46 2.21 -37.23
CA LYS A 275 -2.03 2.03 -38.63
C LYS A 275 -2.48 0.70 -39.24
N ALA A 276 -2.54 -0.37 -38.46
CA ALA A 276 -2.74 -1.73 -38.99
C ALA A 276 -4.18 -2.03 -39.40
N ASP A 277 -4.34 -2.90 -40.42
CA ASP A 277 -5.64 -3.26 -40.99
C ASP A 277 -6.34 -4.44 -40.29
N THR A 278 -5.60 -5.31 -39.59
CA THR A 278 -6.15 -6.55 -39.01
C THR A 278 -5.87 -6.68 -37.52
N GLU A 279 -4.60 -6.63 -37.12
CA GLU A 279 -4.13 -6.76 -35.75
C GLU A 279 -2.88 -5.92 -35.49
N ASN A 280 -2.62 -5.62 -34.22
CA ASN A 280 -1.46 -4.88 -33.75
C ASN A 280 -0.68 -5.73 -32.74
N VAL A 281 0.66 -5.69 -32.82
CA VAL A 281 1.56 -6.32 -31.84
C VAL A 281 2.20 -5.22 -31.00
N TRP A 282 1.74 -5.08 -29.76
CA TRP A 282 2.24 -4.09 -28.82
C TRP A 282 3.47 -4.64 -28.09
N ARG A 283 4.57 -3.87 -28.07
CA ARG A 283 5.82 -4.30 -27.42
C ARG A 283 6.15 -3.41 -26.23
N PHE A 284 6.10 -3.95 -25.03
CA PHE A 284 6.40 -3.23 -23.80
C PHE A 284 7.68 -3.74 -23.15
N LYS A 285 8.46 -2.83 -22.57
CA LYS A 285 9.60 -3.17 -21.71
C LYS A 285 9.48 -2.51 -20.36
N ALA A 286 9.62 -3.31 -19.31
CA ALA A 286 9.75 -2.83 -17.95
C ALA A 286 10.99 -3.47 -17.32
N SER A 287 11.65 -2.76 -16.41
CA SER A 287 12.78 -3.29 -15.68
C SER A 287 12.67 -2.92 -14.22
N ASN A 288 13.01 -3.87 -13.35
CA ASN A 288 12.99 -3.69 -11.91
C ASN A 288 11.59 -3.29 -11.39
N VAL A 289 10.56 -4.06 -11.80
CA VAL A 289 9.18 -3.90 -11.35
C VAL A 289 8.62 -5.24 -10.84
N PRO A 290 7.70 -5.23 -9.86
CA PRO A 290 7.18 -6.45 -9.24
C PRO A 290 6.07 -7.15 -10.03
N ASP A 291 5.42 -6.49 -10.97
CA ASP A 291 4.34 -7.09 -11.77
C ASP A 291 4.17 -6.38 -13.12
N PHE A 292 3.33 -6.96 -13.98
CA PHE A 292 2.96 -6.42 -15.28
C PHE A 292 1.45 -6.53 -15.51
N ALA A 293 0.78 -5.37 -15.60
CA ALA A 293 -0.63 -5.26 -15.94
C ALA A 293 -0.83 -4.43 -17.22
N PHE A 294 -1.97 -4.59 -17.88
CA PHE A 294 -2.32 -3.78 -19.04
C PHE A 294 -3.83 -3.56 -19.17
N GLY A 295 -4.21 -2.38 -19.66
CA GLY A 295 -5.57 -2.04 -20.06
C GLY A 295 -5.70 -2.01 -21.58
N VAL A 296 -6.86 -2.41 -22.09
CA VAL A 296 -7.19 -2.32 -23.52
C VAL A 296 -8.57 -1.72 -23.72
N SER A 297 -8.75 -0.93 -24.77
CA SER A 297 -10.07 -0.43 -25.16
C SER A 297 -10.10 -0.01 -26.63
N ASP A 298 -11.28 -0.12 -27.23
CA ASP A 298 -11.61 0.39 -28.57
C ASP A 298 -12.47 1.66 -28.52
N SER A 299 -12.77 2.18 -27.33
CA SER A 299 -13.72 3.29 -27.14
C SER A 299 -13.27 4.34 -26.11
N TYR A 300 -12.09 4.19 -25.52
CA TYR A 300 -11.58 5.12 -24.52
C TYR A 300 -10.82 6.29 -25.16
N VAL A 301 -11.02 7.48 -24.60
CA VAL A 301 -10.21 8.66 -24.87
C VAL A 301 -8.96 8.65 -24.00
N TRP A 302 -7.95 9.44 -24.40
CA TRP A 302 -6.67 9.49 -23.70
C TRP A 302 -6.20 10.94 -23.56
N ASP A 303 -6.15 11.39 -22.31
CA ASP A 303 -5.57 12.66 -21.91
C ASP A 303 -4.19 12.43 -21.29
N ALA A 304 -3.23 13.29 -21.63
CA ALA A 304 -1.87 13.17 -21.13
C ALA A 304 -1.24 14.51 -20.77
N THR A 305 -0.35 14.48 -19.80
CA THR A 305 0.55 15.58 -19.45
C THR A 305 1.89 14.99 -18.99
N SER A 306 2.82 15.80 -18.55
CA SER A 306 4.06 15.32 -17.93
C SER A 306 4.46 16.21 -16.77
N VAL A 307 5.37 15.72 -15.93
CA VAL A 307 5.92 16.49 -14.81
C VAL A 307 7.37 16.17 -14.59
N GLU A 308 8.17 17.19 -14.30
CA GLU A 308 9.55 17.02 -13.83
C GLU A 308 9.55 16.49 -12.40
N VAL A 309 10.27 15.40 -12.17
CA VAL A 309 10.32 14.71 -10.86
C VAL A 309 11.70 14.70 -10.23
N ASP A 310 12.71 15.10 -11.00
CA ASP A 310 14.09 15.20 -10.55
C ASP A 310 14.76 16.41 -11.23
N PRO A 311 14.87 17.55 -10.54
CA PRO A 311 15.51 18.74 -11.08
C PRO A 311 17.00 18.57 -11.38
N ALA A 312 17.68 17.60 -10.73
CA ALA A 312 19.10 17.37 -10.96
C ALA A 312 19.36 16.69 -12.32
N THR A 313 18.42 15.85 -12.77
CA THR A 313 18.52 15.14 -14.06
C THR A 313 17.56 15.68 -15.12
N GLN A 314 16.69 16.63 -14.77
CA GLN A 314 15.58 17.13 -15.58
C GLN A 314 14.64 16.02 -16.06
N ARG A 315 14.60 14.88 -15.34
CA ARG A 315 13.79 13.73 -15.72
C ARG A 315 12.32 14.07 -15.56
N ARG A 316 11.56 13.82 -16.63
CA ARG A 316 10.11 13.97 -16.67
C ARG A 316 9.41 12.62 -16.70
N VAL A 317 8.21 12.58 -16.15
CA VAL A 317 7.31 11.43 -16.14
C VAL A 317 6.10 11.76 -16.99
N LEU A 318 5.76 10.89 -17.93
CA LEU A 318 4.50 10.98 -18.69
C LEU A 318 3.35 10.54 -17.78
N VAL A 319 2.27 11.32 -17.74
CA VAL A 319 1.11 11.04 -16.90
C VAL A 319 -0.11 10.97 -17.78
N ASN A 320 -0.83 9.85 -17.72
CA ASN A 320 -1.95 9.55 -18.59
C ASN A 320 -3.22 9.33 -17.78
N ALA A 321 -4.35 9.78 -18.31
CA ALA A 321 -5.68 9.34 -17.92
C ALA A 321 -6.38 8.75 -19.15
N VAL A 322 -6.89 7.54 -19.02
CA VAL A 322 -7.49 6.77 -20.11
C VAL A 322 -8.88 6.34 -19.66
N TYR A 323 -9.91 6.83 -20.33
CA TYR A 323 -11.27 6.76 -19.78
C TYR A 323 -12.34 6.72 -20.86
N LYS A 324 -13.55 6.31 -20.48
CA LYS A 324 -14.65 6.14 -21.42
C LYS A 324 -15.02 7.46 -22.09
N VAL A 325 -15.24 7.42 -23.41
CA VAL A 325 -15.74 8.59 -24.14
C VAL A 325 -17.03 9.14 -23.51
N GLY A 326 -17.04 10.44 -23.23
CA GLY A 326 -18.16 11.14 -22.58
C GLY A 326 -18.24 11.00 -21.06
N SER A 327 -17.30 10.28 -20.41
CA SER A 327 -17.22 10.24 -18.95
C SER A 327 -16.64 11.54 -18.40
N THR A 328 -17.34 12.18 -17.46
CA THR A 328 -16.83 13.32 -16.67
C THR A 328 -15.98 12.86 -15.47
N ALA A 329 -15.99 11.57 -15.15
CA ALA A 329 -15.17 11.02 -14.08
C ALA A 329 -13.68 11.03 -14.47
N GLY A 330 -13.35 10.67 -15.72
CA GLY A 330 -11.98 10.72 -16.22
C GLY A 330 -11.41 12.13 -16.47
N GLU A 331 -12.24 13.16 -16.54
CA GLU A 331 -11.77 14.55 -16.70
C GLU A 331 -10.92 14.99 -15.50
N ASN A 332 -9.83 15.71 -15.79
CA ASN A 332 -8.83 16.23 -14.85
C ASN A 332 -8.02 15.17 -14.07
N VAL A 333 -8.26 13.86 -14.29
CA VAL A 333 -7.53 12.79 -13.60
C VAL A 333 -6.04 12.85 -13.92
N ALA A 334 -5.64 13.14 -15.17
CA ALA A 334 -4.24 13.29 -15.53
C ALA A 334 -3.55 14.43 -14.77
N GLU A 335 -4.25 15.52 -14.50
CA GLU A 335 -3.73 16.68 -13.75
C GLU A 335 -3.65 16.38 -12.25
N ILE A 336 -4.63 15.67 -11.69
CA ILE A 336 -4.58 15.18 -10.31
C ILE A 336 -3.38 14.24 -10.14
N ALA A 337 -3.21 13.25 -11.03
CA ALA A 337 -2.08 12.33 -10.99
C ALA A 337 -0.73 13.07 -11.16
N GLN A 338 -0.66 14.06 -12.05
CA GLN A 338 0.53 14.90 -12.24
C GLN A 338 0.87 15.67 -10.96
N ARG A 339 -0.13 16.29 -10.31
CA ARG A 339 0.02 16.98 -9.03
C ARG A 339 0.50 16.03 -7.95
N SER A 340 -0.09 14.85 -7.86
CA SER A 340 0.29 13.81 -6.90
C SER A 340 1.74 13.39 -7.06
N ILE A 341 2.16 13.03 -8.28
CA ILE A 341 3.54 12.66 -8.60
C ILE A 341 4.52 13.77 -8.19
N LYS A 342 4.20 15.03 -8.49
CA LYS A 342 5.02 16.18 -8.10
C LYS A 342 5.15 16.31 -6.59
N ARG A 343 4.02 16.31 -5.88
CA ARG A 343 3.97 16.48 -4.43
C ARG A 343 4.71 15.36 -3.71
N LEU A 344 4.53 14.11 -4.14
CA LEU A 344 5.24 12.95 -3.61
C LEU A 344 6.76 13.09 -3.81
N SER A 345 7.17 13.44 -5.04
CA SER A 345 8.59 13.55 -5.41
C SER A 345 9.32 14.64 -4.62
N GLU A 346 8.70 15.81 -4.46
CA GLU A 346 9.36 17.00 -3.90
C GLU A 346 9.17 17.14 -2.38
N LYS A 347 7.97 16.84 -1.88
CA LYS A 347 7.54 17.27 -0.54
C LYS A 347 7.06 16.14 0.37
N LEU A 348 6.15 15.28 -0.07
CA LEU A 348 5.50 14.33 0.84
C LEU A 348 6.43 13.15 1.18
N ILE A 349 7.12 12.60 0.17
CA ILE A 349 8.16 11.56 0.37
C ILE A 349 9.55 12.18 0.19
N GLY A 350 9.72 13.05 -0.80
CA GLY A 350 11.01 13.71 -1.06
C GLY A 350 12.03 12.80 -1.75
N VAL A 351 11.55 11.81 -2.50
CA VAL A 351 12.32 10.89 -3.35
C VAL A 351 11.74 10.99 -4.76
N PRO A 352 12.54 11.20 -5.82
CA PRO A 352 12.01 11.29 -7.18
C PRO A 352 11.16 10.08 -7.58
N TYR A 353 10.01 10.32 -8.22
CA TYR A 353 9.12 9.27 -8.67
C TYR A 353 9.84 8.20 -9.51
N PRO A 354 9.71 6.90 -9.19
CA PRO A 354 10.65 5.88 -9.66
C PRO A 354 10.46 5.46 -11.12
N TYR A 355 9.30 5.72 -11.73
CA TYR A 355 8.95 5.17 -13.05
C TYR A 355 8.90 6.22 -14.17
N PRO A 356 9.03 5.81 -15.45
CA PRO A 356 9.02 6.73 -16.59
C PRO A 356 7.62 7.26 -16.92
N HIS A 357 6.56 6.55 -16.53
CA HIS A 357 5.19 6.99 -16.74
C HIS A 357 4.24 6.49 -15.64
N MET A 358 3.02 7.03 -15.66
CA MET A 358 1.87 6.57 -14.88
C MET A 358 0.62 6.68 -15.75
N THR A 359 -0.20 5.63 -15.79
CA THR A 359 -1.49 5.64 -16.47
C THR A 359 -2.61 5.32 -15.50
N VAL A 360 -3.50 6.28 -15.26
CA VAL A 360 -4.74 6.06 -14.54
C VAL A 360 -5.81 5.63 -15.55
N TYR A 361 -6.19 4.38 -15.49
CA TYR A 361 -7.18 3.75 -16.36
C TYR A 361 -8.54 3.73 -15.67
N GLU A 362 -9.60 4.23 -16.31
CA GLU A 362 -10.96 4.19 -15.76
C GLU A 362 -11.51 2.74 -15.79
N GLY A 363 -11.70 2.16 -14.62
CA GLY A 363 -12.23 0.81 -14.43
C GLY A 363 -13.39 0.77 -13.44
N ASP A 364 -13.24 0.02 -12.35
CA ASP A 364 -14.36 -0.27 -11.42
C ASP A 364 -14.04 -0.06 -9.93
N PHE A 365 -12.77 -0.07 -9.53
CA PHE A 365 -12.37 0.05 -8.11
C PHE A 365 -11.12 0.92 -7.97
N GLY A 366 -10.48 1.06 -6.81
CA GLY A 366 -9.12 1.61 -6.70
C GLY A 366 -8.14 0.45 -6.64
N MET A 367 -7.20 0.38 -7.59
CA MET A 367 -6.23 -0.71 -7.64
C MET A 367 -4.96 -0.28 -8.36
N GLU A 368 -3.84 -0.51 -7.70
CA GLU A 368 -2.51 -0.12 -8.09
C GLU A 368 -1.76 -1.21 -8.86
N PHE A 369 -0.93 -0.80 -9.82
CA PHE A 369 0.06 -1.63 -10.49
C PHE A 369 1.28 -0.78 -10.84
N PRO A 370 2.45 -1.37 -11.11
CA PRO A 370 3.60 -0.59 -11.54
C PRO A 370 3.25 0.19 -12.83
N MET A 371 3.31 1.53 -12.76
CA MET A 371 2.98 2.47 -13.85
C MET A 371 1.51 2.50 -14.30
N MET A 372 0.60 1.82 -13.60
CA MET A 372 -0.82 1.71 -13.97
C MET A 372 -1.69 1.79 -12.72
N CYS A 373 -2.80 2.51 -12.78
CA CYS A 373 -3.88 2.45 -11.80
C CYS A 373 -5.17 2.04 -12.52
N ASN A 374 -6.04 1.31 -11.86
CA ASN A 374 -7.33 0.86 -12.38
C ASN A 374 -8.44 1.45 -11.51
N ASP A 375 -8.82 2.69 -11.79
CA ASP A 375 -9.64 3.57 -10.93
C ASP A 375 -11.11 3.58 -11.37
N GLY A 376 -12.05 3.34 -10.46
CA GLY A 376 -13.47 3.44 -10.71
C GLY A 376 -13.89 4.88 -11.04
N PRO A 377 -14.98 5.08 -11.81
CA PRO A 377 -15.44 6.41 -12.17
C PRO A 377 -15.97 7.18 -10.96
N VAL A 378 -15.24 8.21 -10.51
CA VAL A 378 -15.62 9.10 -9.41
C VAL A 378 -15.81 10.53 -9.91
N THR A 379 -16.95 11.16 -9.62
CA THR A 379 -17.25 12.54 -10.04
C THR A 379 -17.10 13.57 -8.91
N ASP A 380 -17.20 13.15 -7.65
CA ASP A 380 -16.95 14.03 -6.50
C ASP A 380 -15.47 14.45 -6.49
N PRO A 381 -15.14 15.76 -6.51
CA PRO A 381 -13.75 16.21 -6.64
C PRO A 381 -12.84 15.76 -5.50
N ILE A 382 -13.36 15.68 -4.27
CA ILE A 382 -12.58 15.25 -3.10
C ILE A 382 -12.26 13.77 -3.19
N GLN A 383 -13.26 12.94 -3.49
CA GLN A 383 -13.06 11.50 -3.64
C GLN A 383 -12.21 11.16 -4.87
N LYS A 384 -12.38 11.89 -5.97
CA LYS A 384 -11.54 11.76 -7.18
C LYS A 384 -10.08 12.06 -6.84
N ALA A 385 -9.82 13.18 -6.14
CA ALA A 385 -8.48 13.52 -5.68
C ALA A 385 -7.91 12.46 -4.73
N PHE A 386 -8.72 11.96 -3.80
CA PHE A 386 -8.34 10.88 -2.89
C PHE A 386 -7.91 9.63 -3.65
N VAL A 387 -8.81 8.98 -4.41
CA VAL A 387 -8.53 7.71 -5.10
C VAL A 387 -7.32 7.86 -6.01
N THR A 388 -7.30 8.84 -6.90
CA THR A 388 -6.17 9.01 -7.82
C THR A 388 -4.86 9.29 -7.10
N SER A 389 -4.84 10.07 -6.01
CA SER A 389 -3.61 10.30 -5.25
C SER A 389 -3.17 9.10 -4.42
N HIS A 390 -4.12 8.30 -3.93
CA HIS A 390 -3.89 7.03 -3.22
C HIS A 390 -3.22 6.03 -4.16
N GLU A 391 -3.86 5.69 -5.28
CA GLU A 391 -3.34 4.67 -6.22
C GLU A 391 -2.00 5.08 -6.83
N VAL A 392 -1.80 6.36 -7.15
CA VAL A 392 -0.50 6.86 -7.64
C VAL A 392 0.59 6.75 -6.58
N SER A 393 0.24 6.91 -5.29
CA SER A 393 1.20 6.80 -4.18
C SER A 393 1.75 5.38 -4.03
N HIS A 394 1.00 4.36 -4.47
CA HIS A 394 1.49 2.97 -4.42
C HIS A 394 2.72 2.71 -5.29
N SER A 395 3.05 3.64 -6.21
CA SER A 395 4.33 3.64 -6.92
C SER A 395 5.55 3.58 -5.98
N TYR A 396 5.42 4.08 -4.76
CA TYR A 396 6.45 3.97 -3.73
C TYR A 396 6.26 2.71 -2.87
N PHE A 397 5.03 2.42 -2.41
CA PHE A 397 4.71 1.28 -1.56
C PHE A 397 3.49 0.54 -2.13
N PRO A 398 3.59 -0.72 -2.59
CA PRO A 398 4.74 -1.61 -2.47
C PRO A 398 5.74 -1.50 -3.63
N PHE A 399 5.52 -0.67 -4.66
CA PHE A 399 6.27 -0.90 -5.91
C PHE A 399 7.72 -0.47 -5.86
N MET A 400 8.08 0.66 -5.26
CA MET A 400 9.50 1.00 -5.06
C MET A 400 10.10 0.25 -3.87
N VAL A 401 9.29 0.02 -2.84
CA VAL A 401 9.65 -0.63 -1.59
C VAL A 401 8.73 -1.83 -1.40
N GLY A 402 9.22 -3.01 -1.75
CA GLY A 402 8.46 -4.26 -1.90
C GLY A 402 7.94 -4.84 -0.59
N THR A 403 7.06 -4.14 0.10
CA THR A 403 6.34 -4.66 1.26
C THR A 403 5.60 -5.95 0.88
N ASN A 404 5.56 -6.90 1.81
CA ASN A 404 4.76 -8.11 1.61
C ASN A 404 3.30 -7.77 1.89
N GLU A 405 2.64 -7.19 0.89
CA GLU A 405 1.26 -6.74 0.99
C GLU A 405 0.27 -7.89 1.21
N THR A 406 0.61 -9.09 0.70
CA THR A 406 -0.17 -10.30 0.96
C THR A 406 -0.31 -10.58 2.46
N LEU A 407 0.75 -10.40 3.25
CA LEU A 407 0.74 -10.64 4.69
C LEU A 407 0.54 -9.38 5.52
N TYR A 408 1.06 -8.24 5.07
CA TYR A 408 1.18 -7.01 5.85
C TYR A 408 0.73 -5.79 5.05
N GLY A 409 -0.39 -5.92 4.33
CA GLY A 409 -0.96 -4.85 3.50
C GLY A 409 -1.45 -3.63 4.27
N TRP A 410 -1.16 -3.51 5.57
CA TRP A 410 -1.40 -2.29 6.33
C TRP A 410 -0.21 -1.32 6.22
N ILE A 411 0.98 -1.78 5.80
CA ILE A 411 2.17 -0.92 5.72
C ILE A 411 1.99 0.06 4.57
N ASP A 412 1.80 -0.45 3.36
CA ASP A 412 1.46 0.30 2.15
C ASP A 412 0.13 1.02 2.35
N GLU A 413 -0.98 0.31 2.56
CA GLU A 413 -2.31 0.94 2.60
C GLU A 413 -2.43 2.00 3.70
N GLY A 414 -1.83 1.76 4.86
CA GLY A 414 -1.80 2.74 5.95
C GLY A 414 -0.96 3.98 5.61
N LEU A 415 0.20 3.80 4.95
CA LEU A 415 1.05 4.91 4.52
C LEU A 415 0.41 5.69 3.38
N VAL A 416 -0.12 5.02 2.36
CA VAL A 416 -0.70 5.64 1.15
C VAL A 416 -2.11 6.20 1.39
N THR A 417 -2.83 5.77 2.43
CA THR A 417 -4.02 6.48 2.92
C THR A 417 -3.64 7.82 3.56
N PHE A 418 -2.49 7.86 4.25
CA PHE A 418 -2.09 8.99 5.09
C PHE A 418 -1.29 10.06 4.32
N ILE A 419 -0.23 9.66 3.63
CA ILE A 419 0.76 10.54 3.01
C ILE A 419 0.13 11.52 1.99
N PRO A 420 -0.72 11.09 1.04
CA PRO A 420 -1.31 11.98 0.05
C PRO A 420 -2.48 12.79 0.60
N LYS A 421 -2.84 12.70 1.88
CA LYS A 421 -3.93 13.49 2.48
C LYS A 421 -3.81 14.99 2.22
N ALA A 422 -2.58 15.50 2.19
CA ALA A 422 -2.31 16.91 1.91
C ALA A 422 -2.80 17.33 0.51
N ILE A 423 -2.84 16.40 -0.46
CA ILE A 423 -3.36 16.65 -1.81
C ILE A 423 -4.88 16.78 -1.75
N GLU A 424 -5.60 15.88 -1.06
CA GLU A 424 -7.05 16.00 -0.89
C GLU A 424 -7.48 17.33 -0.23
N GLN A 425 -6.66 17.85 0.68
CA GLN A 425 -6.91 19.14 1.34
C GLN A 425 -6.90 20.30 0.35
N GLU A 426 -6.08 20.23 -0.71
CA GLU A 426 -6.08 21.22 -1.80
C GLU A 426 -7.41 21.22 -2.57
N TYR A 427 -8.15 20.11 -2.53
CA TYR A 427 -9.50 19.96 -3.11
C TYR A 427 -10.63 20.20 -2.09
N GLY A 428 -10.31 20.71 -0.90
CA GLY A 428 -11.29 21.14 0.10
C GLY A 428 -11.65 20.11 1.16
N ASN A 429 -10.92 18.98 1.27
CA ASN A 429 -11.19 17.99 2.32
C ASN A 429 -10.64 18.42 3.69
N THR A 430 -11.44 19.19 4.45
CA THR A 430 -11.05 19.69 5.78
C THR A 430 -11.30 18.73 6.93
N ASN A 431 -11.93 17.58 6.69
CA ASN A 431 -12.30 16.61 7.72
C ASN A 431 -11.17 15.61 8.00
N ALA A 432 -11.27 14.87 9.12
CA ALA A 432 -10.51 13.62 9.29
C ALA A 432 -10.65 12.76 8.03
N HIS A 433 -9.59 12.02 7.72
CA HIS A 433 -9.69 10.98 6.70
C HIS A 433 -10.86 10.06 7.05
N TYR A 434 -11.74 9.75 6.09
CA TYR A 434 -13.01 9.08 6.37
C TYR A 434 -12.81 7.69 7.01
N TYR A 435 -11.69 7.03 6.74
CA TYR A 435 -11.28 5.79 7.40
C TYR A 435 -11.02 5.93 8.91
N ILE A 436 -10.50 7.08 9.37
CA ILE A 436 -10.29 7.36 10.80
C ILE A 436 -11.64 7.37 11.52
N ALA A 437 -12.61 8.11 10.97
CA ALA A 437 -13.95 8.19 11.52
C ALA A 437 -14.68 6.84 11.46
N ALA A 438 -14.52 6.09 10.37
CA ALA A 438 -15.12 4.77 10.22
C ALA A 438 -14.57 3.77 11.25
N TRP A 439 -13.25 3.69 11.40
CA TRP A 439 -12.60 2.81 12.37
C TRP A 439 -13.02 3.14 13.80
N GLY A 440 -12.92 4.42 14.19
CA GLY A 440 -13.29 4.86 15.54
C GLY A 440 -14.75 4.58 15.90
N LYS A 441 -15.68 4.72 14.94
CA LYS A 441 -17.12 4.51 15.17
C LYS A 441 -17.55 3.03 15.12
N ARG A 442 -16.90 2.21 14.28
CA ARG A 442 -17.44 0.89 13.91
C ARG A 442 -16.61 -0.29 14.39
N THR A 443 -15.32 -0.10 14.62
CA THR A 443 -14.38 -1.22 14.79
C THR A 443 -13.54 -1.11 16.05
N MET A 444 -13.05 0.09 16.38
CA MET A 444 -12.11 0.29 17.49
C MET A 444 -12.55 -0.41 18.78
N GLY A 445 -11.66 -1.20 19.37
CA GLY A 445 -11.90 -1.92 20.63
C GLY A 445 -12.88 -3.10 20.56
N THR A 446 -13.47 -3.40 19.41
CA THR A 446 -14.28 -4.61 19.21
C THR A 446 -13.38 -5.83 18.99
N THR A 447 -13.97 -7.04 19.02
CA THR A 447 -13.24 -8.27 18.67
C THR A 447 -12.73 -8.29 17.21
N ASN A 448 -13.26 -7.42 16.36
CA ASN A 448 -12.83 -7.25 14.97
C ASN A 448 -11.70 -6.22 14.81
N ASP A 449 -11.29 -5.51 15.88
CA ASP A 449 -10.12 -4.63 15.89
C ASP A 449 -8.84 -5.42 16.18
N VAL A 450 -8.40 -6.16 15.18
CA VAL A 450 -7.24 -7.05 15.27
C VAL A 450 -5.92 -6.27 15.23
N PRO A 451 -4.89 -6.70 15.99
CA PRO A 451 -3.55 -6.12 15.89
C PRO A 451 -3.02 -6.16 14.46
N LEU A 452 -2.33 -5.11 14.03
CA LEU A 452 -1.73 -4.99 12.69
C LEU A 452 -0.67 -6.08 12.41
N SER A 453 -0.10 -6.70 13.45
CA SER A 453 0.83 -7.81 13.31
C SER A 453 0.20 -9.13 12.88
N VAL A 454 -1.14 -9.25 12.95
CA VAL A 454 -1.87 -10.42 12.44
C VAL A 454 -1.89 -10.34 10.91
N PRO A 455 -1.38 -11.37 10.20
CA PRO A 455 -1.30 -11.32 8.74
C PRO A 455 -2.67 -11.17 8.07
N SER A 456 -2.74 -10.42 6.97
CA SER A 456 -3.97 -10.16 6.20
C SER A 456 -4.62 -11.44 5.64
N THR A 457 -3.84 -12.51 5.45
CA THR A 457 -4.34 -13.85 5.08
C THR A 457 -5.18 -14.52 6.16
N ASN A 458 -5.09 -14.07 7.41
CA ASN A 458 -5.89 -14.58 8.53
C ASN A 458 -7.17 -13.77 8.80
N LEU A 459 -7.46 -12.77 7.95
CA LEU A 459 -8.54 -11.81 8.18
C LEU A 459 -9.65 -11.98 7.15
N ASN A 460 -10.89 -11.72 7.56
CA ASN A 460 -11.99 -11.53 6.62
C ASN A 460 -11.91 -10.12 5.97
N VAL A 461 -12.69 -9.91 4.92
CA VAL A 461 -12.72 -8.68 4.13
C VAL A 461 -12.90 -7.42 5.00
N ALA A 462 -13.93 -7.38 5.86
CA ALA A 462 -14.25 -6.20 6.66
C ALA A 462 -13.17 -5.88 7.70
N THR A 463 -12.62 -6.92 8.34
CA THR A 463 -11.53 -6.79 9.30
C THR A 463 -10.23 -6.34 8.61
N SER A 464 -9.86 -6.94 7.47
CA SER A 464 -8.68 -6.56 6.70
C SER A 464 -8.74 -5.09 6.28
N PHE A 465 -9.89 -4.65 5.77
CA PHE A 465 -10.07 -3.27 5.33
C PHE A 465 -9.93 -2.26 6.49
N MET A 466 -10.53 -2.54 7.65
CA MET A 466 -10.38 -1.66 8.82
C MET A 466 -8.98 -1.72 9.45
N GLN A 467 -8.29 -2.85 9.35
CA GLN A 467 -6.91 -3.00 9.79
C GLN A 467 -5.96 -2.20 8.90
N ASN A 468 -6.02 -2.43 7.58
CA ASN A 468 -5.08 -1.91 6.60
C ASN A 468 -5.21 -0.40 6.37
N TYR A 469 -6.45 0.11 6.32
CA TYR A 469 -6.70 1.53 6.05
C TYR A 469 -7.00 2.30 7.34
N GLY A 470 -7.97 1.81 8.13
CA GLY A 470 -8.47 2.50 9.32
C GLY A 470 -7.43 2.65 10.42
N ARG A 471 -7.16 1.56 11.14
CA ARG A 471 -6.24 1.54 12.29
C ARG A 471 -4.83 1.98 11.91
N ALA A 472 -4.31 1.48 10.79
CA ALA A 472 -2.96 1.79 10.36
C ALA A 472 -2.77 3.27 10.02
N ALA A 473 -3.67 3.88 9.23
CA ALA A 473 -3.57 5.30 8.90
C ALA A 473 -3.69 6.20 10.14
N VAL A 474 -4.53 5.85 11.13
CA VAL A 474 -4.57 6.57 12.42
C VAL A 474 -3.24 6.49 13.15
N GLY A 475 -2.66 5.29 13.23
CA GLY A 475 -1.35 5.07 13.85
C GLY A 475 -0.24 5.86 13.15
N PHE A 476 -0.24 5.93 11.82
CA PHE A 476 0.73 6.75 11.09
C PHE A 476 0.46 8.25 11.23
N TYR A 477 -0.79 8.67 11.27
CA TYR A 477 -1.18 10.06 11.45
C TYR A 477 -0.68 10.62 12.79
N PHE A 478 -0.90 9.90 13.90
CA PHE A 478 -0.42 10.33 15.22
C PHE A 478 1.10 10.18 15.37
N LEU A 479 1.74 9.26 14.65
CA LEU A 479 3.19 9.19 14.57
C LEU A 479 3.75 10.41 13.83
N HIS A 480 3.16 10.79 12.71
CA HIS A 480 3.54 11.98 11.96
C HIS A 480 3.34 13.26 12.78
N ASP A 481 2.21 13.40 13.48
CA ASP A 481 1.96 14.52 14.39
C ASP A 481 3.03 14.60 15.50
N MET A 482 3.37 13.45 16.11
CA MET A 482 4.40 13.38 17.14
C MET A 482 5.81 13.71 16.64
N LEU A 483 6.19 13.22 15.46
CA LEU A 483 7.51 13.45 14.89
C LEU A 483 7.65 14.84 14.25
N GLY A 484 6.55 15.37 13.72
CA GLY A 484 6.51 16.54 12.85
C GLY A 484 6.96 16.23 11.42
N GLU A 485 6.50 17.06 10.47
CA GLU A 485 6.65 16.89 9.02
C GLU A 485 8.09 16.58 8.60
N LYS A 486 9.07 17.37 9.06
CA LYS A 486 10.47 17.23 8.65
C LYS A 486 11.11 15.92 9.10
N VAL A 487 10.84 15.48 10.34
CA VAL A 487 11.43 14.26 10.89
C VAL A 487 10.75 13.04 10.27
N PHE A 488 9.43 13.08 10.12
CA PHE A 488 8.69 12.00 9.45
C PHE A 488 9.14 11.84 8.00
N GLN A 489 9.22 12.93 7.23
CA GLN A 489 9.73 12.88 5.85
C GLN A 489 11.14 12.29 5.79
N LYS A 490 12.04 12.68 6.71
CA LYS A 490 13.40 12.11 6.81
C LYS A 490 13.36 10.60 7.05
N VAL A 491 12.49 10.13 7.94
CA VAL A 491 12.30 8.70 8.24
C VAL A 491 11.82 7.94 7.00
N ILE A 492 10.76 8.40 6.35
CA ILE A 492 10.20 7.74 5.17
C ILE A 492 11.20 7.73 4.02
N LYS A 493 11.89 8.85 3.78
CA LYS A 493 12.95 8.93 2.77
C LYS A 493 14.08 7.94 3.04
N GLU A 494 14.51 7.80 4.29
CA GLU A 494 15.53 6.82 4.66
C GLU A 494 15.01 5.38 4.48
N TYR A 495 13.76 5.10 4.87
CA TYR A 495 13.14 3.79 4.68
C TYR A 495 13.09 3.41 3.19
N VAL A 496 12.62 4.32 2.34
CA VAL A 496 12.64 4.17 0.89
C VAL A 496 14.06 3.94 0.38
N THR A 497 15.03 4.73 0.83
CA THR A 497 16.44 4.60 0.38
C THR A 497 17.02 3.23 0.73
N ARG A 498 16.76 2.72 1.93
CA ARG A 498 17.26 1.41 2.38
C ARG A 498 16.64 0.26 1.60
N TRP A 499 15.33 0.34 1.38
CA TRP A 499 14.52 -0.77 0.89
C TRP A 499 14.06 -0.61 -0.55
N ALA A 500 14.54 0.41 -1.28
CA ALA A 500 14.35 0.53 -2.71
C ALA A 500 14.75 -0.78 -3.41
N SER A 501 13.78 -1.34 -4.11
CA SER A 501 13.86 -2.59 -4.86
C SER A 501 14.27 -3.81 -4.02
N LYS A 502 13.77 -3.86 -2.78
CA LYS A 502 13.98 -4.92 -1.78
C LYS A 502 12.69 -5.15 -0.99
N HIS A 503 12.69 -6.19 -0.15
CA HIS A 503 11.50 -6.63 0.61
C HIS A 503 11.64 -6.41 2.13
N PRO A 504 11.20 -5.26 2.69
CA PRO A 504 11.19 -5.01 4.13
C PRO A 504 10.07 -5.77 4.85
N THR A 505 10.31 -6.04 6.13
CA THR A 505 9.30 -6.50 7.10
C THR A 505 8.74 -5.32 7.92
N PRO A 506 7.60 -5.49 8.63
CA PRO A 506 7.15 -4.53 9.64
C PRO A 506 8.24 -4.06 10.61
N THR A 507 9.10 -4.98 11.06
CA THR A 507 10.16 -4.69 12.02
C THR A 507 11.24 -3.78 11.42
N ASP A 508 11.52 -3.90 10.11
CA ASP A 508 12.49 -3.05 9.42
C ASP A 508 12.04 -1.58 9.35
N LEU A 509 10.73 -1.34 9.21
CA LEU A 509 10.14 0.01 9.30
C LEU A 509 10.31 0.60 10.71
N ILE A 510 9.97 -0.16 11.76
CA ILE A 510 10.08 0.28 13.15
C ILE A 510 11.54 0.58 13.52
N TYR A 511 12.49 -0.28 13.13
CA TYR A 511 13.91 -0.03 13.34
C TYR A 511 14.45 1.14 12.51
N THR A 512 13.89 1.39 11.33
CA THR A 512 14.22 2.61 10.57
C THR A 512 13.79 3.87 11.30
N ILE A 513 12.56 3.90 11.83
CA ILE A 513 12.08 5.02 12.66
C ILE A 513 13.02 5.22 13.86
N ASN A 514 13.32 4.15 14.60
CA ASN A 514 14.15 4.23 15.80
C ASN A 514 15.57 4.72 15.49
N SER A 515 16.21 4.17 14.44
CA SER A 515 17.59 4.54 14.08
C SER A 515 17.72 5.97 13.55
N VAL A 516 16.75 6.46 12.77
CA VAL A 516 16.77 7.82 12.22
C VAL A 516 16.51 8.87 13.29
N THR A 517 15.66 8.56 14.26
CA THR A 517 15.27 9.47 15.36
C THR A 517 16.20 9.37 16.56
N GLY A 518 16.96 8.28 16.69
CA GLY A 518 17.78 7.98 17.87
C GLY A 518 16.96 7.67 19.13
N LYS A 519 15.68 7.28 18.98
CA LYS A 519 14.75 7.00 20.07
C LYS A 519 14.14 5.61 19.92
N ASP A 520 13.73 5.01 21.04
CA ASP A 520 12.97 3.76 21.03
C ASP A 520 11.47 4.05 21.12
N TYR A 521 10.75 3.81 20.02
CA TYR A 521 9.30 3.97 19.95
C TYR A 521 8.51 2.71 20.29
N SER A 522 9.11 1.71 20.96
CA SER A 522 8.41 0.48 21.37
C SER A 522 7.15 0.75 22.21
N TRP A 523 7.17 1.78 23.06
CA TRP A 523 6.00 2.21 23.85
C TRP A 523 4.80 2.67 22.99
N TYR A 524 5.08 3.12 21.76
CA TYR A 524 4.07 3.54 20.79
C TYR A 524 3.66 2.37 19.89
N TRP A 525 4.65 1.67 19.34
CA TRP A 525 4.44 0.60 18.37
C TRP A 525 3.80 -0.64 18.96
N ASN A 526 4.15 -1.05 20.19
CA ASN A 526 3.55 -2.24 20.79
C ASN A 526 2.02 -2.11 20.91
N PRO A 527 1.45 -1.02 21.49
CA PRO A 527 0.01 -0.77 21.46
C PRO A 527 -0.61 -0.80 20.06
N TRP A 528 -0.06 -0.02 19.13
CA TRP A 528 -0.67 0.13 17.80
C TRP A 528 -0.54 -1.12 16.94
N PHE A 529 0.57 -1.84 17.02
CA PHE A 529 0.93 -2.90 16.08
C PHE A 529 0.70 -4.32 16.63
N TYR A 530 1.05 -4.59 17.89
CA TYR A 530 1.07 -5.95 18.44
C TYR A 530 -0.08 -6.27 19.40
N GLU A 531 -0.78 -5.27 19.92
CA GLU A 531 -1.73 -5.46 21.03
C GLU A 531 -3.18 -5.16 20.64
N TYR A 532 -4.12 -5.86 21.28
CA TYR A 532 -5.53 -5.46 21.26
C TYR A 532 -5.72 -4.25 22.18
N GLY A 533 -6.51 -3.28 21.76
CA GLY A 533 -6.73 -2.06 22.54
C GLY A 533 -7.75 -1.14 21.91
N TYR A 534 -7.90 0.03 22.53
CA TYR A 534 -8.69 1.15 22.02
C TYR A 534 -8.11 2.45 22.58
N ALA A 535 -8.51 3.57 21.98
CA ALA A 535 -8.26 4.89 22.52
C ALA A 535 -9.38 5.27 23.49
N ASP A 536 -9.02 5.76 24.67
CA ASP A 536 -9.94 6.27 25.69
C ASP A 536 -9.14 7.21 26.61
N LEU A 537 -9.50 8.48 26.58
CA LEU A 537 -8.99 9.48 27.50
C LEU A 537 -10.12 9.91 28.45
N ALA A 538 -9.76 10.44 29.62
CA ALA A 538 -10.73 10.93 30.58
C ALA A 538 -10.27 12.22 31.25
N LEU A 539 -11.22 13.14 31.49
CA LEU A 539 -11.02 14.24 32.43
C LEU A 539 -11.27 13.76 33.86
N GLU A 540 -10.27 13.93 34.73
CA GLU A 540 -10.30 13.57 36.14
C GLU A 540 -9.82 14.74 37.00
N ASP A 541 -10.18 14.75 38.29
CA ASP A 541 -9.79 15.79 39.26
C ASP A 541 -10.04 17.24 38.81
N VAL A 542 -11.10 17.48 38.01
CA VAL A 542 -11.36 18.79 37.41
C VAL A 542 -11.86 19.78 38.48
N THR A 543 -11.09 20.84 38.70
CA THR A 543 -11.45 21.99 39.51
C THR A 543 -11.33 23.26 38.67
N ILE A 544 -12.43 24.00 38.53
CA ILE A 544 -12.46 25.30 37.87
C ILE A 544 -12.92 26.34 38.88
N SER A 545 -12.10 27.37 39.11
CA SER A 545 -12.40 28.49 40.00
C SER A 545 -12.13 29.79 39.24
N ASP A 546 -13.21 30.40 38.75
CA ASP A 546 -13.18 31.55 37.83
C ASP A 546 -12.30 31.30 36.59
N ASP A 547 -11.07 31.82 36.61
CA ASP A 547 -10.08 31.79 35.55
C ASP A 547 -9.00 30.71 35.77
N LYS A 548 -9.06 29.99 36.89
CA LYS A 548 -8.09 28.94 37.26
C LYS A 548 -8.66 27.57 36.98
N VAL A 549 -7.91 26.77 36.22
CA VAL A 549 -8.21 25.36 35.93
C VAL A 549 -7.12 24.48 36.49
N ASN A 550 -7.52 23.47 37.26
CA ASN A 550 -6.70 22.34 37.67
C ASN A 550 -7.41 21.06 37.21
N LEU A 551 -6.75 20.22 36.42
CA LEU A 551 -7.32 18.94 35.98
C LEU A 551 -6.23 17.91 35.70
N THR A 552 -6.65 16.65 35.66
CA THR A 552 -5.86 15.51 35.19
C THR A 552 -6.52 14.95 33.92
N VAL A 553 -5.72 14.69 32.89
CA VAL A 553 -6.12 13.84 31.76
C VAL A 553 -5.49 12.48 31.95
N THR A 554 -6.31 11.42 31.96
CA THR A 554 -5.85 10.04 32.12
C THR A 554 -6.08 9.26 30.84
N LYS A 555 -5.05 8.58 30.32
CA LYS A 555 -5.15 7.62 29.22
C LYS A 555 -5.59 6.26 29.78
N LYS A 556 -6.90 6.03 29.77
CA LYS A 556 -7.52 4.77 30.24
C LYS A 556 -7.38 3.65 29.22
N GLY A 557 -7.48 4.01 27.94
CA GLY A 557 -7.23 3.11 26.82
C GLY A 557 -5.76 2.77 26.64
N LEU A 558 -5.49 1.73 25.85
CA LEU A 558 -4.13 1.31 25.56
C LEU A 558 -3.47 2.23 24.52
N PHE A 559 -4.20 2.62 23.48
CA PHE A 559 -3.60 3.34 22.35
C PHE A 559 -3.18 4.76 22.72
N PRO A 560 -1.90 5.14 22.49
CA PRO A 560 -1.44 6.50 22.71
C PRO A 560 -1.98 7.43 21.60
N VAL A 561 -2.88 8.34 21.98
CA VAL A 561 -3.49 9.35 21.11
C VAL A 561 -3.21 10.77 21.64
N PRO A 562 -3.25 11.84 20.81
CA PRO A 562 -3.00 13.21 21.28
C PRO A 562 -3.99 13.70 22.34
N ILE A 563 -3.56 14.65 23.17
CA ILE A 563 -4.45 15.43 24.04
C ILE A 563 -4.83 16.71 23.29
N LYS A 564 -6.13 16.91 23.06
CA LYS A 564 -6.69 18.19 22.63
C LYS A 564 -7.73 18.66 23.62
N LEU A 565 -7.43 19.71 24.38
CA LEU A 565 -8.35 20.32 25.32
C LEU A 565 -8.89 21.63 24.74
N THR A 566 -10.21 21.72 24.63
CA THR A 566 -10.91 22.95 24.27
C THR A 566 -11.48 23.57 25.54
N VAL A 567 -10.94 24.73 25.91
CA VAL A 567 -11.44 25.57 27.01
C VAL A 567 -12.41 26.58 26.41
N THR A 568 -13.65 26.57 26.86
CA THR A 568 -14.66 27.56 26.48
C THR A 568 -14.85 28.55 27.62
N PHE A 569 -14.81 29.84 27.32
CA PHE A 569 -14.99 30.91 28.29
C PHE A 569 -16.45 31.35 28.38
N ASN A 570 -16.80 32.09 29.43
CA ASN A 570 -18.18 32.57 29.65
C ASN A 570 -18.68 33.52 28.54
N ASP A 571 -17.78 34.17 27.80
CA ASP A 571 -18.12 35.02 26.64
C ASP A 571 -18.32 34.23 25.34
N GLY A 572 -18.21 32.89 25.39
CA GLY A 572 -18.36 31.99 24.25
C GLY A 572 -17.08 31.79 23.43
N THR A 573 -16.01 32.54 23.68
CA THR A 573 -14.72 32.33 23.00
C THR A 573 -14.05 31.04 23.49
N THR A 574 -13.12 30.50 22.69
CA THR A 574 -12.42 29.25 23.03
C THR A 574 -10.91 29.40 22.93
N GLN A 575 -10.20 28.59 23.72
CA GLN A 575 -8.76 28.38 23.62
C GLN A 575 -8.47 26.88 23.58
N THR A 576 -7.54 26.46 22.73
CA THR A 576 -7.10 25.07 22.61
C THR A 576 -5.73 24.88 23.25
N ILE A 577 -5.60 23.83 24.06
CA ILE A 577 -4.32 23.29 24.54
C ILE A 577 -4.11 21.95 23.85
N TYR A 578 -2.95 21.78 23.21
CA TYR A 578 -2.64 20.60 22.42
C TYR A 578 -1.32 19.98 22.84
N HIS A 579 -1.30 18.66 22.98
CA HIS A 579 -0.10 17.88 23.10
C HIS A 579 -0.19 16.61 22.23
N THR A 580 0.91 16.28 21.56
CA THR A 580 1.02 15.06 20.75
C THR A 580 0.95 13.81 21.64
N ALA A 581 0.84 12.63 21.01
CA ALA A 581 0.83 11.35 21.72
C ALA A 581 2.10 11.09 22.57
N GLN A 582 3.18 11.88 22.40
CA GLN A 582 4.42 11.75 23.17
C GLN A 582 4.24 11.97 24.68
N VAL A 583 3.17 12.64 25.12
CA VAL A 583 2.89 12.81 26.56
C VAL A 583 2.74 11.48 27.31
N TRP A 584 2.45 10.40 26.60
CA TRP A 584 2.22 9.07 27.16
C TRP A 584 3.48 8.20 27.28
N GLU A 585 4.64 8.66 26.81
CA GLU A 585 5.89 7.87 26.79
C GLU A 585 6.30 7.35 28.17
N LYS A 586 6.02 8.14 29.23
CA LYS A 586 6.48 7.85 30.60
C LYS A 586 5.36 7.81 31.65
N SER A 587 4.14 8.14 31.26
CA SER A 587 3.01 8.30 32.18
C SER A 587 1.71 8.00 31.47
N SER A 588 0.72 7.46 32.18
CA SER A 588 -0.67 7.37 31.71
C SER A 588 -1.50 8.59 32.12
N THR A 589 -0.89 9.58 32.76
CA THR A 589 -1.56 10.82 33.22
C THR A 589 -0.80 12.07 32.81
N TRP A 590 -1.54 13.11 32.46
CA TRP A 590 -1.03 14.45 32.19
C TRP A 590 -1.85 15.45 33.02
N ARG A 591 -1.20 16.46 33.61
CA ARG A 591 -1.86 17.41 34.53
C ARG A 591 -1.77 18.83 34.00
N LEU A 592 -2.88 19.54 34.07
CA LEU A 592 -2.95 20.97 33.77
C LEU A 592 -3.20 21.74 35.06
N LYS A 593 -2.37 22.75 35.31
CA LYS A 593 -2.63 23.79 36.31
C LYS A 593 -2.33 25.14 35.65
N GLN A 594 -3.38 25.84 35.24
CA GLN A 594 -3.25 27.06 34.46
C GLN A 594 -4.28 28.11 34.87
N THR A 595 -3.86 29.38 34.82
CA THR A 595 -4.73 30.56 34.92
C THR A 595 -4.90 31.13 33.52
N PHE A 596 -6.13 31.47 33.16
CA PHE A 596 -6.50 32.07 31.87
C PHE A 596 -6.85 33.54 32.03
N ASP A 597 -6.89 34.30 30.93
CA ASP A 597 -7.26 35.73 30.99
C ASP A 597 -8.77 35.96 31.14
N LYS A 598 -9.57 34.88 31.12
CA LYS A 598 -11.03 34.91 31.12
C LYS A 598 -11.59 33.81 32.01
N LYS A 599 -12.80 34.03 32.54
CA LYS A 599 -13.55 33.03 33.28
C LYS A 599 -13.90 31.84 32.40
N VAL A 600 -13.60 30.64 32.87
CA VAL A 600 -13.81 29.38 32.15
C VAL A 600 -15.21 28.85 32.43
N ALA A 601 -15.94 28.54 31.36
CA ALA A 601 -17.28 27.95 31.42
C ALA A 601 -17.25 26.41 31.30
N LYS A 602 -16.36 25.90 30.45
CA LYS A 602 -16.33 24.48 30.07
C LYS A 602 -14.92 24.07 29.65
N VAL A 603 -14.57 22.82 29.93
CA VAL A 603 -13.43 22.13 29.31
C VAL A 603 -13.95 20.88 28.60
N ALA A 604 -13.46 20.64 27.38
CA ALA A 604 -13.76 19.44 26.59
C ALA A 604 -12.47 18.81 26.08
N LEU A 605 -12.38 17.48 26.13
CA LEU A 605 -11.27 16.66 25.66
C LEU A 605 -11.63 15.98 24.33
N GLY A 606 -10.65 15.93 23.43
CA GLY A 606 -10.76 15.29 22.11
C GLY A 606 -11.34 16.20 21.02
N ASP A 607 -11.48 15.64 19.82
CA ASP A 607 -12.23 16.20 18.70
C ASP A 607 -12.66 15.09 17.73
N ALA A 608 -13.17 15.45 16.53
CA ALA A 608 -13.61 14.47 15.54
C ALA A 608 -12.49 13.58 14.96
N ASN A 609 -11.22 13.95 15.14
CA ASN A 609 -10.05 13.27 14.59
C ASN A 609 -9.33 12.42 15.65
N ILE A 610 -9.66 12.60 16.93
CA ILE A 610 -9.10 11.84 18.04
C ILE A 610 -10.17 10.83 18.50
N PRO A 611 -10.01 9.54 18.17
CA PRO A 611 -10.99 8.54 18.54
C PRO A 611 -10.99 8.31 20.05
N ASP A 612 -12.17 8.06 20.61
CA ASP A 612 -12.38 7.84 22.03
C ASP A 612 -13.55 6.89 22.26
N ALA A 613 -13.31 5.78 22.95
CA ALA A 613 -14.31 4.74 23.17
C ALA A 613 -15.39 5.14 24.19
N PHE A 614 -15.09 6.08 25.10
CA PHE A 614 -15.94 6.41 26.24
C PHE A 614 -16.06 7.92 26.49
N ALA A 615 -16.46 8.67 25.45
CA ALA A 615 -16.52 10.12 25.46
C ALA A 615 -17.43 10.80 26.53
N ALA A 616 -18.18 10.03 27.32
CA ALA A 616 -19.01 10.53 28.41
C ALA A 616 -18.20 11.27 29.51
N ASN A 617 -16.93 10.92 29.67
CA ASN A 617 -16.02 11.51 30.66
C ASN A 617 -15.13 12.64 30.09
N ASN A 618 -15.40 13.09 28.86
CA ASN A 618 -14.57 14.05 28.14
C ASN A 618 -15.01 15.51 28.29
N THR A 619 -16.06 15.81 29.07
CA THR A 619 -16.51 17.19 29.26
C THR A 619 -16.79 17.51 30.71
N TYR A 620 -16.38 18.71 31.12
CA TYR A 620 -16.73 19.30 32.40
C TYR A 620 -17.27 20.71 32.18
N ARG A 621 -18.40 21.05 32.80
CA ARG A 621 -19.02 22.39 32.75
C ARG A 621 -19.07 22.95 34.17
N VAL A 622 -18.75 24.23 34.30
CA VAL A 622 -19.01 24.97 35.54
C VAL A 622 -20.52 25.17 35.63
N ASN A 623 -21.12 24.73 36.74
CA ASN A 623 -22.54 24.93 37.01
C ASN A 623 -22.84 26.38 37.41
#